data_AF-A0AAX4L0P4-F1
#
_entry.id   AF-A0AAX4L0P4-F1
#
_cell.length_a   1.000
_cell.length_b   1.000
_cell.length_c   1.000
_cell.angle_alpha   90.00
_cell.angle_beta   90.00
_cell.angle_gamma   90.00
#
_symmetry.space_group_name_H-M   'P 1'
#
loop_
_entity.id
_entity.type
_entity.pdbx_description
1 polymer ?
#
loop_
_entity_poly.entity_id
_entity_poly.type
_entity_poly.pdbx_seq_one_letter_code
_entity_poly.pdbx_strand_id
1 'polypeptide(L)'
;MTITQYNINGLRFSVIYEDNVILIYMDVNKEIKDKRIKREEKILYMDVNKEIKDGFLKKIIICNTRISSYICNAIVETKNRNINEDFLRDLYREVVEVSDKVI
;
A
#
# COMPACT_ATOMS: atom_id res chain seq x y z
N MET A 1 -19.86 7.48 -4.16
CA MET A 1 -18.73 6.54 -4.01
C MET A 1 -18.68 5.65 -5.24
N THR A 2 -17.54 5.66 -5.94
CA THR A 2 -17.28 4.80 -7.11
C THR A 2 -16.00 4.02 -6.85
N ILE A 3 -15.97 2.75 -7.26
CA ILE A 3 -14.78 1.89 -7.10
C ILE A 3 -14.35 1.40 -8.47
N THR A 4 -13.08 1.63 -8.81
CA THR A 4 -12.44 1.11 -10.02
C THR A 4 -11.34 0.14 -9.64
N GLN A 5 -11.30 -1.01 -10.31
CA GLN A 5 -10.28 -2.03 -10.07
C GLN A 5 -9.30 -2.09 -11.23
N TYR A 6 -8.01 -2.21 -10.88
CA TYR A 6 -6.93 -2.45 -11.82
C TYR A 6 -6.19 -3.72 -11.41
N ASN A 7 -5.75 -4.49 -12.40
CA ASN A 7 -4.83 -5.60 -12.21
C ASN A 7 -3.61 -5.35 -13.09
N ILE A 8 -2.50 -4.99 -12.45
CA ILE A 8 -1.29 -4.58 -13.13
C ILE A 8 -0.20 -5.57 -12.72
N ASN A 9 0.26 -6.40 -13.65
CA ASN A 9 1.26 -7.44 -13.42
C ASN A 9 0.90 -8.39 -12.26
N GLY A 10 -0.39 -8.69 -12.07
CA GLY A 10 -0.87 -9.56 -10.98
C GLY A 10 -1.04 -8.85 -9.64
N LEU A 11 -0.72 -7.56 -9.55
CA LEU A 11 -1.00 -6.71 -8.37
C LEU A 11 -2.36 -6.06 -8.55
N ARG A 12 -3.24 -6.20 -7.54
CA ARG A 12 -4.55 -5.56 -7.57
C ARG A 12 -4.50 -4.19 -6.93
N PHE A 13 -5.18 -3.25 -7.56
CA PHE A 13 -5.42 -1.90 -7.05
C PHE A 13 -6.93 -1.68 -7.04
N SER A 14 -7.47 -1.30 -5.88
CA SER A 14 -8.84 -0.81 -5.75
C SER A 14 -8.78 0.69 -5.49
N VAL A 15 -9.26 1.47 -6.46
CA VAL A 15 -9.28 2.93 -6.42
C VAL A 15 -10.69 3.34 -6.04
N ILE A 16 -10.83 3.95 -4.87
CA ILE A 16 -12.10 4.34 -4.27
C ILE A 16 -12.18 5.86 -4.34
N TYR A 17 -13.16 6.36 -5.10
CA TYR A 17 -13.41 7.78 -5.27
C TYR A 17 -14.45 8.25 -4.25
N GLU A 18 -13.99 9.06 -3.29
CA GLU A 18 -14.80 9.82 -2.35
C GLU A 18 -14.72 11.31 -2.70
N ASP A 19 -15.71 12.12 -2.29
CA ASP A 19 -15.96 13.46 -2.84
C ASP A 19 -14.70 14.33 -3.02
N ASN A 20 -13.86 14.39 -1.97
CA ASN A 20 -12.67 15.23 -1.92
C ASN A 20 -11.35 14.45 -1.88
N VAL A 21 -11.42 13.12 -1.89
CA VAL A 21 -10.26 12.26 -1.66
C VAL A 21 -10.40 10.93 -2.39
N ILE A 22 -9.28 10.41 -2.85
CA ILE A 22 -9.20 9.11 -3.50
C ILE A 22 -8.36 8.21 -2.60
N LEU A 23 -8.92 7.06 -2.26
CA LEU A 23 -8.22 6.01 -1.53
C LEU A 23 -7.79 4.93 -2.50
N ILE A 24 -6.52 4.57 -2.46
CA ILE A 24 -5.95 3.50 -3.28
C ILE A 24 -5.50 2.40 -2.34
N TYR A 25 -6.26 1.30 -2.37
CA TYR A 25 -5.87 0.05 -1.73
C TYR A 25 -5.08 -0.79 -2.74
N MET A 26 -3.83 -1.13 -2.44
CA MET A 26 -2.97 -1.86 -3.37
C MET A 26 -2.37 -3.11 -2.75
N ASP A 27 -2.19 -4.14 -3.56
CA ASP A 27 -1.31 -5.27 -3.26
C ASP A 27 0.15 -4.80 -3.34
N VAL A 28 0.95 -5.18 -2.34
CA VAL A 28 2.38 -4.83 -2.28
C VAL A 28 3.26 -6.08 -2.44
N ASN A 29 2.89 -7.18 -1.79
CA ASN A 29 3.57 -8.49 -1.87
C ASN A 29 5.11 -8.42 -1.72
N LYS A 30 5.59 -7.58 -0.80
CA LYS A 30 7.03 -7.37 -0.56
C LYS A 30 7.46 -8.07 0.72
N GLU A 31 8.46 -8.94 0.63
CA GLU A 31 9.06 -9.57 1.81
C GLU A 31 9.80 -8.54 2.66
N ILE A 32 9.58 -8.60 3.98
CA ILE A 32 10.29 -7.78 4.96
C ILE A 32 11.48 -8.58 5.47
N LYS A 33 12.69 -8.05 5.25
CA LYS A 33 13.92 -8.72 5.67
C LYS A 33 14.24 -8.56 7.16
N ASP A 34 13.60 -7.62 7.85
CA ASP A 34 13.83 -7.38 9.27
C ASP A 34 13.11 -8.41 10.15
N LYS A 35 13.87 -9.05 11.05
CA LYS A 35 13.40 -10.06 12.00
C LYS A 35 12.74 -9.47 13.25
N ARG A 36 12.73 -8.15 13.42
CA ARG A 36 12.20 -7.47 14.63
C ARG A 36 10.68 -7.34 14.68
N ILE A 37 9.98 -7.65 13.59
CA ILE A 37 8.51 -7.64 13.59
C ILE A 37 8.00 -8.67 14.57
N LYS A 38 7.17 -8.22 15.52
CA LYS A 38 6.48 -9.10 16.47
C LYS A 38 5.60 -10.08 15.68
N ARG A 39 6.04 -11.34 15.60
CA ARG A 39 5.35 -12.43 14.87
C ARG A 39 4.15 -13.00 15.63
N GLU A 40 3.81 -12.43 16.79
CA GLU A 40 2.71 -12.89 17.63
C GLU A 40 1.34 -12.68 16.94
N GLU A 41 1.21 -11.58 16.19
CA GLU A 41 0.01 -11.27 15.41
C GLU A 41 0.16 -11.78 13.98
N LYS A 42 -0.85 -12.49 13.44
CA LYS A 42 -0.82 -12.98 12.05
C LYS A 42 -0.94 -11.85 11.02
N ILE A 43 -1.68 -10.80 11.35
CA ILE A 43 -1.86 -9.62 10.51
C ILE A 43 -1.69 -8.41 11.41
N LEU A 44 -0.77 -7.53 11.04
CA LEU A 44 -0.48 -6.27 11.72
C LEU A 44 -0.93 -5.12 10.81
N TYR A 45 -1.73 -4.22 11.37
CA TYR A 45 -2.14 -2.97 10.72
C TYR A 45 -1.32 -1.83 11.30
N MET A 46 -0.45 -1.25 10.48
CA MET A 46 0.46 -0.18 10.92
C MET A 46 0.05 1.16 10.32
N ASP A 47 -0.19 2.14 11.19
CA ASP A 47 -0.37 3.53 10.79
C ASP A 47 0.99 4.17 10.49
N VAL A 48 1.12 4.75 9.30
CA VAL A 48 2.40 5.29 8.79
C VAL A 48 2.31 6.79 8.57
N ASN A 49 1.19 7.24 8.01
CA ASN A 49 0.87 8.63 7.71
C ASN A 49 2.09 9.42 7.15
N LYS A 50 2.76 8.84 6.15
CA LYS A 50 3.92 9.44 5.48
C LYS A 50 3.55 10.07 4.15
N GLU A 51 4.10 11.24 3.89
CA GLU A 51 3.96 11.94 2.62
C GLU A 51 4.67 11.16 1.50
N ILE A 52 4.01 11.11 0.36
CA ILE A 52 4.51 10.58 -0.92
C ILE A 52 4.17 11.60 -2.01
N LYS A 53 4.80 11.51 -3.18
CA LYS A 53 4.74 12.52 -4.24
C LYS A 53 3.32 13.01 -4.56
N ASP A 54 2.37 12.07 -4.62
CA ASP A 54 0.99 12.35 -4.99
C ASP A 54 0.01 12.16 -3.82
N GLY A 55 0.45 12.18 -2.56
CA GLY A 55 -0.46 12.03 -1.43
C GLY A 55 0.18 11.55 -0.14
N PHE A 56 -0.50 10.64 0.56
CA PHE A 56 -0.04 10.08 1.83
C PHE A 56 -0.19 8.57 1.86
N LEU A 57 0.88 7.87 2.21
CA LEU A 57 0.82 6.49 2.66
C LEU A 57 0.24 6.46 4.08
N LYS A 58 -1.04 6.10 4.20
CA LYS A 58 -1.76 6.12 5.48
C LYS A 58 -1.49 4.88 6.31
N LYS A 59 -1.63 3.71 5.70
CA LYS A 59 -1.53 2.42 6.38
C LYS A 59 -0.73 1.42 5.56
N ILE A 60 -0.01 0.57 6.27
CA ILE A 60 0.63 -0.63 5.75
C ILE A 60 0.02 -1.83 6.47
N ILE A 61 -0.33 -2.88 5.73
CA ILE A 61 -0.79 -4.16 6.27
C ILE A 61 0.33 -5.18 6.09
N ILE A 62 0.80 -5.70 7.22
CA ILE A 62 1.85 -6.71 7.27
C ILE A 62 1.22 -8.06 7.59
N CYS A 63 1.46 -9.08 6.78
CA CYS A 63 1.10 -10.45 7.12
C CYS A 63 2.32 -11.21 7.62
N ASN A 64 2.22 -11.78 8.81
CA ASN A 64 3.21 -12.67 9.38
C ASN A 64 2.84 -14.11 9.04
N THR A 65 3.74 -14.79 8.33
CA THR A 65 3.64 -16.24 8.08
C THR A 65 4.58 -17.00 9.02
N ARG A 66 4.54 -18.33 8.97
CA ARG A 66 5.47 -19.17 9.75
C ARG A 66 6.94 -18.91 9.38
N ILE A 67 7.21 -18.59 8.11
CA ILE A 67 8.58 -18.52 7.58
C ILE A 67 9.08 -17.07 7.43
N SER A 68 8.21 -16.14 7.04
CA SER A 68 8.58 -14.76 6.78
C SER A 68 7.41 -13.78 7.00
N SER A 69 7.72 -12.48 7.02
CA SER A 69 6.74 -11.40 7.09
C SER A 69 6.71 -10.66 5.76
N TYR A 70 5.52 -10.25 5.33
CA TYR A 70 5.33 -9.55 4.06
C TYR A 70 4.49 -8.30 4.26
N ILE A 71 4.83 -7.23 3.56
CA ILE A 71 3.87 -6.17 3.28
C ILE A 71 2.88 -6.73 2.27
N CYS A 72 1.66 -7.03 2.73
CA CYS A 72 0.61 -7.56 1.89
C CYS A 72 -0.08 -6.46 1.12
N ASN A 73 -0.44 -5.39 1.82
CA ASN A 73 -1.21 -4.30 1.26
C ASN A 73 -0.78 -2.94 1.82
N ALA A 74 -1.11 -1.90 1.08
CA ALA A 74 -0.95 -0.52 1.49
C ALA A 74 -2.19 0.29 1.13
N ILE A 75 -2.45 1.34 1.91
CA ILE A 75 -3.52 2.30 1.67
C ILE A 75 -2.89 3.67 1.49
N VAL A 76 -3.11 4.22 0.30
CA VAL A 76 -2.72 5.57 -0.05
C VAL A 76 -3.94 6.47 -0.14
N GLU A 77 -3.79 7.69 0.36
CA GLU A 77 -4.75 8.78 0.20
C GLU A 77 -4.17 9.80 -0.78
N THR A 78 -4.91 10.15 -1.83
CA THR A 78 -4.50 11.14 -2.83
C THR A 78 -5.66 12.05 -3.23
N LYS A 79 -5.34 13.25 -3.73
CA LYS A 79 -6.30 14.14 -4.40
C LYS A 79 -6.15 14.12 -5.92
N ASN A 80 -5.19 13.36 -6.45
CA ASN A 80 -4.93 13.25 -7.87
C ASN A 80 -6.04 12.45 -8.54
N ARG A 81 -6.84 13.10 -9.40
CA ARG A 81 -7.98 12.48 -10.09
C ARG A 81 -7.58 11.71 -11.35
N ASN A 82 -6.36 11.90 -11.85
CA ASN A 82 -5.88 11.29 -13.09
C ASN A 82 -5.27 9.90 -12.82
N ILE A 83 -6.11 8.98 -12.34
CA ILE A 83 -5.68 7.62 -12.02
C ILE A 83 -5.67 6.75 -13.29
N ASN A 84 -4.48 6.28 -13.67
CA ASN A 84 -4.24 5.37 -14.78
C ASN A 84 -3.16 4.33 -14.39
N GLU A 85 -2.88 3.37 -15.27
CA GLU A 85 -1.91 2.31 -14.95
C GLU A 85 -0.50 2.81 -14.68
N ASP A 86 -0.01 3.79 -15.46
CA ASP A 86 1.34 4.33 -15.28
C ASP A 86 1.49 5.01 -13.92
N PHE A 87 0.50 5.82 -13.53
CA PHE A 87 0.41 6.41 -12.21
C PHE A 87 0.44 5.35 -11.10
N LEU A 88 -0.36 4.29 -11.23
CA LEU A 88 -0.44 3.22 -10.23
C LEU A 88 0.88 2.42 -10.12
N ARG A 89 1.60 2.24 -11.23
CA ARG A 89 2.93 1.61 -11.25
C ARG A 89 3.96 2.46 -10.52
N ASP A 90 3.97 3.77 -10.77
CA ASP A 90 4.90 4.69 -10.10
C ASP A 90 4.58 4.81 -8.61
N LEU A 91 3.29 4.91 -8.28
CA LEU A 91 2.81 4.92 -6.90
C LEU A 91 3.24 3.65 -6.15
N TYR A 92 3.08 2.48 -6.76
CA TYR A 92 3.52 1.21 -6.17
C TYR A 92 5.03 1.23 -5.85
N ARG A 93 5.88 1.70 -6.78
CA ARG A 93 7.32 1.77 -6.58
C ARG A 93 7.68 2.66 -5.40
N GLU A 94 7.06 3.83 -5.33
CA GLU A 94 7.25 4.78 -4.22
C GLU A 94 6.78 4.19 -2.89
N VAL A 95 5.61 3.55 -2.85
CA VAL A 95 5.10 2.90 -1.64
C VAL A 95 6.05 1.81 -1.15
N VAL A 96 6.60 0.97 -2.03
CA VAL A 96 7.60 -0.04 -1.65
C VAL A 96 8.83 0.61 -1.04
N GLU A 97 9.37 1.67 -1.67
CA GLU A 97 10.55 2.37 -1.18
C GLU A 97 10.33 3.04 0.18
N VAL A 98 9.19 3.72 0.36
CA VAL A 98 8.85 4.39 1.62
C VAL A 98 8.56 3.36 2.72
N SER A 99 7.90 2.25 2.38
CA SER A 99 7.62 1.16 3.32
C SER A 99 8.90 0.57 3.91
N ASP A 100 9.93 0.36 3.08
CA ASP A 100 11.24 -0.14 3.52
C ASP A 100 11.97 0.83 4.48
N LYS A 101 11.57 2.11 4.57
CA LYS A 101 12.16 3.12 5.48
C LYS A 101 11.42 3.26 6.81
N VAL A 102 10.16 2.85 6.88
CA VAL A 102 9.29 3.06 8.06
C VAL A 102 9.04 1.79 8.86
N ILE A 103 9.36 0.63 8.29
CA ILE A 103 9.35 -0.69 8.93
C ILE A 103 10.76 -0.99 9.45
#